data_AF-A0A2K5PNB7-F1
#
_entry.id   AF-A0A2K5PNB7-F1
#
_cell.length_a   1.000
_cell.length_b   1.000
_cell.length_c   1.000
_cell.angle_alpha   90.00
_cell.angle_beta   90.00
_cell.angle_gamma   90.00
#
_symmetry.space_group_name_H-M   'P 1'
#
loop_
_entity.id
_entity.type
_entity.pdbx_description
1 polymer ?
#
loop_
_entity_poly.entity_id
_entity_poly.type
_entity_poly.pdbx_seq_one_letter_code
_entity_poly.pdbx_strand_id
1 'polypeptide(L)'
;MDEADRLLLRRHRRLLVEKLQVDQLWDALLSRELFKPHMIEDIQRAGCGSRRDQARQLITDLESRGSQAFPLFISCLEETGQCMLASILQTNRQTEKFLIPKPKDPRPVDIGSGGSGDGEQKDHGFEVASTSPEEESPGSNPESDATPFQEDAWTFDQVDAVSSLPTPSDIFVSYSTFPGFVSWREPKRGSWYVETLDDIFEHWAHSEDLQSLLLRVANAVSGKGIYKQMPGFFNFLRKKLFFKTS
;
A
#
# COMPACT_ATOMS: atom_id res chain seq x y z
N MET A 1 5.77 14.75 -9.19
CA MET A 1 4.86 14.66 -8.05
C MET A 1 5.60 13.95 -6.93
N ASP A 2 5.35 14.28 -5.66
CA ASP A 2 5.94 13.48 -4.57
C ASP A 2 5.27 12.11 -4.50
N GLU A 3 5.90 11.15 -3.81
CA GLU A 3 5.38 9.77 -3.79
C GLU A 3 4.08 9.64 -2.98
N ALA A 4 3.91 10.49 -1.95
CA ALA A 4 2.69 10.54 -1.16
C ALA A 4 1.48 10.95 -2.01
N ASP A 5 1.61 12.00 -2.81
CA ASP A 5 0.56 12.49 -3.71
C ASP A 5 0.23 11.43 -4.80
N ARG A 6 1.23 10.69 -5.31
CA ARG A 6 0.99 9.58 -6.25
C ARG A 6 0.21 8.44 -5.59
N LEU A 7 0.59 8.03 -4.38
CA LEU A 7 -0.10 6.99 -3.64
C LEU A 7 -1.55 7.39 -3.33
N LEU A 8 -1.78 8.65 -2.99
CA LEU A 8 -3.13 9.20 -2.79
C LEU A 8 -3.98 9.10 -4.06
N LEU A 9 -3.44 9.49 -5.22
CA LEU A 9 -4.15 9.37 -6.50
C LEU A 9 -4.47 7.93 -6.84
N ARG A 10 -3.52 7.00 -6.65
CA ARG A 10 -3.72 5.57 -6.91
C ARG A 10 -4.77 4.96 -5.99
N ARG A 11 -4.74 5.30 -4.70
CA ARG A 11 -5.71 4.84 -3.70
C ARG A 11 -7.12 5.33 -4.01
N HIS A 12 -7.25 6.59 -4.41
CA HIS A 12 -8.55 7.20 -4.72
C HIS A 12 -8.95 7.09 -6.20
N ARG A 13 -8.19 6.36 -7.03
CA ARG A 13 -8.42 6.25 -8.49
C ARG A 13 -9.84 5.81 -8.84
N ARG A 14 -10.40 4.84 -8.10
CA ARG A 14 -11.78 4.36 -8.34
C ARG A 14 -12.80 5.48 -8.12
N LEU A 15 -12.68 6.22 -7.01
CA LEU A 15 -13.56 7.33 -6.66
C LEU A 15 -13.45 8.46 -7.69
N LEU A 16 -12.23 8.80 -8.09
CA LEU A 16 -11.98 9.84 -9.09
C LEU A 16 -12.56 9.43 -10.44
N VAL A 17 -12.28 8.22 -10.94
CA VAL A 17 -12.85 7.75 -12.21
C VAL A 17 -14.38 7.74 -12.18
N GLU A 18 -15.01 7.43 -11.05
CA GLU A 18 -16.47 7.40 -10.93
C GLU A 18 -17.11 8.78 -10.87
N LYS A 19 -16.53 9.73 -10.13
CA LYS A 19 -17.17 11.01 -9.78
C LYS A 19 -16.60 12.23 -10.50
N LEU A 20 -15.38 12.16 -11.04
CA LEU A 20 -14.69 13.29 -11.68
C LEU A 20 -15.44 13.74 -12.94
N GLN A 21 -15.84 15.00 -12.97
CA GLN A 21 -16.36 15.65 -14.16
C GLN A 21 -15.19 16.26 -14.93
N VAL A 22 -14.97 15.81 -16.15
CA VAL A 22 -13.82 16.22 -16.96
C VAL A 22 -14.15 17.35 -17.93
N ASP A 23 -15.41 17.46 -18.36
CA ASP A 23 -15.84 18.42 -19.38
C ASP A 23 -15.56 19.88 -19.00
N GLN A 24 -15.77 20.24 -17.74
CA GLN A 24 -15.51 21.59 -17.21
C GLN A 24 -14.06 21.78 -16.74
N LEU A 25 -13.27 20.70 -16.72
CA LEU A 25 -11.94 20.68 -16.13
C LEU A 25 -10.85 21.07 -17.13
N TRP A 26 -11.06 20.86 -18.42
CA TRP A 26 -10.05 21.10 -19.46
C TRP A 26 -9.55 22.56 -19.48
N ASP A 27 -10.45 23.53 -19.39
CA ASP A 27 -10.09 24.95 -19.41
C ASP A 27 -9.25 25.35 -18.18
N ALA A 28 -9.61 24.81 -17.01
CA ALA A 28 -8.87 25.04 -15.77
C ALA A 28 -7.48 24.36 -15.77
N LEU A 29 -7.34 23.23 -16.46
CA LEU A 29 -6.05 22.52 -16.60
C LEU A 29 -5.13 23.22 -17.61
N LEU A 30 -5.68 23.83 -18.66
CA LEU A 30 -4.94 24.64 -19.63
C LEU A 30 -4.47 25.95 -19.02
N SER A 31 -5.35 26.66 -18.30
CA SER A 31 -5.05 27.98 -17.74
C SER A 31 -3.91 27.94 -16.72
N ARG A 32 -3.76 26.82 -16.01
CA ARG A 32 -2.69 26.58 -15.02
C ARG A 32 -1.47 25.88 -15.60
N GLU A 33 -1.40 25.75 -16.94
CA GLU A 33 -0.34 25.07 -17.70
C GLU A 33 -0.08 23.63 -17.25
N LEU A 34 -1.07 23.03 -16.59
CA LEU A 34 -0.94 21.70 -16.03
C LEU A 34 -0.92 20.67 -17.15
N PHE A 35 -1.64 20.89 -18.25
CA PHE A 35 -1.49 20.14 -19.50
C PHE A 35 -1.35 21.10 -20.68
N LYS A 36 -0.67 20.64 -21.73
CA LYS A 36 -0.64 21.35 -23.02
C LYS A 36 -1.87 20.96 -23.84
N PRO A 37 -2.33 21.81 -24.79
CA PRO A 37 -3.51 21.52 -25.61
C PRO A 37 -3.47 20.14 -26.29
N HIS A 38 -2.35 19.76 -26.90
CA HIS A 38 -2.19 18.45 -27.53
C HIS A 38 -2.32 17.28 -26.55
N MET A 39 -1.86 17.44 -25.30
CA MET A 39 -1.98 16.38 -24.29
C MET A 39 -3.43 16.20 -23.86
N ILE A 40 -4.20 17.29 -23.76
CA ILE A 40 -5.63 17.20 -23.45
C ILE A 40 -6.37 16.49 -24.59
N GLU A 41 -6.02 16.81 -25.83
CA GLU A 41 -6.56 16.10 -26.99
C GLU A 41 -6.27 14.59 -26.94
N ASP A 42 -5.06 14.18 -26.57
CA ASP A 42 -4.69 12.76 -26.39
C ASP A 42 -5.52 12.12 -25.26
N ILE A 43 -5.69 12.83 -24.14
CA ILE A 43 -6.50 12.38 -22.99
C ILE A 43 -7.98 12.25 -23.37
N GLN A 44 -8.53 13.18 -24.15
CA GLN A 44 -9.93 13.15 -24.59
C GLN A 44 -10.20 11.99 -25.54
N ARG A 45 -9.21 11.61 -26.36
CA ARG A 45 -9.25 10.47 -27.29
C ARG A 45 -8.88 9.14 -26.63
N ALA A 46 -8.54 9.12 -25.33
CA ALA A 46 -8.11 7.92 -24.65
C ALA A 46 -9.22 6.86 -24.55
N GLY A 47 -8.86 5.60 -24.82
CA GLY A 47 -9.79 4.47 -24.75
C GLY A 47 -10.95 4.61 -25.73
N CYS A 48 -12.18 4.47 -25.24
CA CYS A 48 -13.39 4.69 -26.06
C CYS A 48 -13.89 6.14 -26.04
N GLY A 49 -13.11 7.08 -25.49
CA GLY A 49 -13.51 8.48 -25.31
C GLY A 49 -14.59 8.67 -24.25
N SER A 50 -14.85 7.66 -23.41
CA SER A 50 -15.80 7.80 -22.30
C SER A 50 -15.25 8.71 -21.21
N ARG A 51 -16.13 9.42 -20.48
CA ARG A 51 -15.77 10.23 -19.30
C ARG A 51 -14.85 9.46 -18.33
N ARG A 52 -15.09 8.15 -18.15
CA ARG A 52 -14.30 7.29 -17.26
C ARG A 52 -12.89 7.04 -17.78
N ASP A 53 -12.74 6.82 -19.08
CA ASP A 53 -11.43 6.59 -19.70
C ASP A 53 -10.61 7.87 -19.72
N GLN A 54 -11.25 9.00 -20.05
CA GLN A 54 -10.65 10.33 -19.96
C GLN A 54 -10.18 10.64 -18.52
N ALA A 55 -11.03 10.40 -17.52
CA ALA A 55 -10.66 10.57 -16.11
C ALA A 55 -9.49 9.65 -15.71
N ARG A 56 -9.48 8.40 -16.17
CA ARG A 56 -8.41 7.45 -15.89
C ARG A 56 -7.09 7.90 -16.52
N GLN A 57 -7.12 8.34 -17.77
CA GLN A 57 -5.94 8.80 -18.49
C GLN A 57 -5.39 10.08 -17.86
N LEU A 58 -6.27 11.06 -17.57
CA LEU A 58 -5.91 12.30 -16.88
C LEU A 58 -5.15 12.03 -15.58
N ILE A 59 -5.65 11.13 -14.72
CA ILE A 59 -4.99 10.82 -13.43
C ILE A 59 -3.62 10.17 -13.66
N THR A 60 -3.50 9.32 -14.68
CA THR A 60 -2.25 8.64 -15.02
C THR A 60 -1.21 9.65 -15.49
N ASP A 61 -1.60 10.52 -16.42
CA ASP A 61 -0.70 11.52 -16.99
C ASP A 61 -0.36 12.59 -15.96
N LEU A 62 -1.26 12.88 -15.01
CA LEU A 62 -1.04 13.81 -13.90
C LEU A 62 0.17 13.40 -13.04
N GLU A 63 0.41 12.10 -12.82
CA GLU A 63 1.57 11.59 -12.07
C GLU A 63 2.91 12.03 -12.67
N SER A 64 2.93 12.29 -13.99
CA SER A 64 4.12 12.68 -14.77
C SER A 64 4.38 14.20 -14.80
N ARG A 65 3.44 15.05 -14.37
CA ARG A 65 3.46 16.52 -14.58
C ARG A 65 4.31 17.33 -13.59
N GLY A 66 5.10 16.68 -12.74
CA GLY A 66 6.00 17.37 -11.80
C GLY A 66 5.45 17.55 -10.39
N SER A 67 6.22 18.18 -9.49
CA SER A 67 5.92 18.25 -8.05
C SER A 67 4.69 19.10 -7.70
N GLN A 68 4.39 20.12 -8.51
CA GLN A 68 3.24 21.01 -8.30
C GLN A 68 1.95 20.52 -8.98
N ALA A 69 1.99 19.37 -9.66
CA ALA A 69 0.83 18.86 -10.40
C ALA A 69 -0.38 18.58 -9.50
N PHE A 70 -0.16 17.95 -8.35
CA PHE A 70 -1.23 17.60 -7.42
C PHE A 70 -1.92 18.82 -6.77
N PRO A 71 -1.22 19.80 -6.18
CA PRO A 71 -1.87 20.99 -5.63
C PRO A 71 -2.60 21.81 -6.70
N LEU A 72 -2.03 21.95 -7.90
CA LEU A 72 -2.68 22.66 -8.99
C LEU A 72 -3.96 21.93 -9.45
N PHE A 73 -3.92 20.60 -9.54
CA PHE A 73 -5.10 19.78 -9.85
C PHE A 73 -6.23 19.98 -8.83
N ILE A 74 -5.90 20.02 -7.54
CA ILE A 74 -6.89 20.29 -6.48
C ILE A 74 -7.52 21.69 -6.68
N SER A 75 -6.71 22.70 -6.99
CA SER A 75 -7.25 24.04 -7.27
C SER A 75 -8.13 24.07 -8.52
N CYS A 76 -7.87 23.26 -9.54
CA CYS A 76 -8.78 23.10 -10.68
C CYS A 76 -10.12 22.46 -10.26
N LEU A 77 -10.09 21.48 -9.35
CA LEU A 77 -11.32 20.87 -8.83
C LEU A 77 -12.17 21.88 -8.04
N GLU A 78 -11.54 22.77 -7.29
CA GLU A 78 -12.23 23.84 -6.56
C GLU A 78 -12.85 24.87 -7.51
N GLU A 79 -12.12 25.30 -8.54
CA GLU A 79 -12.63 26.25 -9.55
C GLU A 79 -13.81 25.69 -10.36
N THR A 80 -13.80 24.37 -10.61
CA THR A 80 -14.87 23.68 -11.33
C THR A 80 -16.04 23.25 -10.43
N GLY A 81 -16.05 23.67 -9.16
CA GLY A 81 -17.12 23.36 -8.22
C GLY A 81 -17.14 21.90 -7.73
N GLN A 82 -16.09 21.13 -8.00
CA GLN A 82 -15.92 19.75 -7.53
C GLN A 82 -15.34 19.71 -6.10
N CYS A 83 -15.84 20.57 -5.21
CA CYS A 83 -15.31 20.82 -3.87
C CYS A 83 -15.29 19.58 -2.99
N MET A 84 -16.25 18.67 -3.15
CA MET A 84 -16.27 17.41 -2.39
C MET A 84 -15.07 16.52 -2.73
N LEU A 85 -14.70 16.42 -4.02
CA LEU A 85 -13.52 15.66 -4.43
C LEU A 85 -12.23 16.34 -3.99
N ALA A 86 -12.15 17.68 -4.13
CA ALA A 86 -11.02 18.47 -3.64
C ALA A 86 -10.81 18.29 -2.12
N SER A 87 -11.89 18.38 -1.35
CA SER A 87 -11.87 18.20 0.11
C SER A 87 -11.42 16.80 0.49
N ILE A 88 -11.95 15.74 -0.15
CA ILE A 88 -11.50 14.37 0.11
C ILE A 88 -9.98 14.24 -0.15
N LEU A 89 -9.48 14.73 -1.29
CA LEU A 89 -8.05 14.66 -1.61
C LEU A 89 -7.18 15.49 -0.65
N GLN A 90 -7.62 16.69 -0.26
CA GLN A 90 -6.90 17.54 0.70
C GLN A 90 -6.90 16.96 2.11
N THR A 91 -8.03 16.48 2.62
CA THR A 91 -8.13 15.87 3.95
C THR A 91 -7.20 14.69 4.06
N ASN A 92 -7.18 13.79 3.07
CA ASN A 92 -6.27 12.64 3.07
C ASN A 92 -4.80 13.06 2.95
N ARG A 93 -4.47 14.12 2.19
CA ARG A 93 -3.11 14.69 2.15
C ARG A 93 -2.67 15.25 3.51
N GLN A 94 -3.58 15.91 4.23
CA GLN A 94 -3.28 16.47 5.56
C GLN A 94 -3.14 15.37 6.62
N THR A 95 -3.95 14.31 6.53
CA THR A 95 -3.82 13.12 7.38
C THR A 95 -2.43 12.49 7.23
N GLU A 96 -1.84 12.46 6.03
CA GLU A 96 -0.48 11.94 5.83
C GLU A 96 0.63 12.91 6.29
N LYS A 97 0.44 14.24 6.16
CA LYS A 97 1.40 15.24 6.67
C LYS A 97 1.48 15.28 8.21
N PHE A 98 0.43 14.86 8.91
CA PHE A 98 0.40 14.77 10.37
C PHE A 98 1.01 13.46 10.92
N LEU A 99 1.38 12.50 10.06
CA LEU A 99 1.91 11.19 10.45
C LEU A 99 3.41 11.01 10.19
N ILE A 100 4.09 12.03 9.66
CA ILE A 100 5.56 12.05 9.55
C ILE A 100 6.10 13.10 10.55
N PRO A 101 6.53 12.73 11.76
CA PRO A 101 7.28 13.65 12.59
C PRO A 101 8.59 13.98 11.87
N LYS A 102 8.83 15.25 11.57
CA LYS A 102 10.19 15.73 11.28
C LYS A 102 11.10 15.33 12.46
N PRO A 103 12.33 14.85 12.23
CA PRO A 103 13.30 14.68 13.31
C PRO A 103 13.47 16.04 13.99
N LYS A 104 13.08 16.13 15.26
CA LYS A 104 13.43 17.29 16.08
C LYS A 104 14.86 17.05 16.53
N ASP A 105 15.78 17.88 16.05
CA ASP A 105 17.13 17.96 16.61
C ASP A 105 17.03 18.16 18.13
N PRO A 106 17.60 17.27 18.96
CA PRO A 106 17.61 17.47 20.40
C PRO A 106 18.52 18.66 20.72
N ARG A 107 17.96 19.68 21.37
CA ARG A 107 18.74 20.72 22.05
C ARG A 107 19.52 20.07 23.20
N PRO A 108 20.76 20.52 23.50
CA PRO A 108 21.60 19.89 24.50
C PRO A 108 20.99 20.12 25.89
N VAL A 109 20.79 19.04 26.63
CA VAL A 109 20.49 19.11 28.06
C VAL A 109 21.79 18.77 28.77
N ASP A 110 22.41 19.79 29.37
CA ASP A 110 23.53 19.63 30.29
C ASP A 110 23.09 18.75 31.46
N ILE A 111 23.71 17.57 31.63
CA ILE A 111 23.87 16.89 32.93
C ILE A 111 25.13 16.01 32.85
N GLY A 112 26.13 16.46 33.61
CA GLY A 112 27.12 15.71 34.40
C GLY A 112 27.56 14.30 33.98
N SER A 113 28.82 14.26 33.54
CA SER A 113 29.88 13.29 33.91
C SER A 113 29.52 11.83 34.22
N GLY A 114 29.98 10.94 33.33
CA GLY A 114 30.71 9.73 33.75
C GLY A 114 30.37 8.46 32.98
N GLY A 115 31.30 8.02 32.11
CA GLY A 115 31.46 6.60 31.78
C GLY A 115 31.18 6.22 30.33
N SER A 116 32.27 6.01 29.58
CA SER A 116 32.36 5.62 28.18
C SER A 116 31.71 4.27 27.83
N GLY A 117 31.23 4.15 26.59
CA GLY A 117 30.84 2.88 25.98
C GLY A 117 30.17 3.07 24.62
N ASP A 118 31.00 3.22 23.59
CA ASP A 118 30.67 3.17 22.16
C ASP A 118 29.78 1.98 21.77
N GLY A 119 28.90 2.17 20.79
CA GLY A 119 28.15 1.06 20.20
C GLY A 119 27.04 1.46 19.23
N GLU A 120 27.40 2.07 18.10
CA GLU A 120 26.61 1.94 16.87
C GLU A 120 26.55 0.46 16.47
N GLN A 121 25.38 -0.16 16.60
CA GLN A 121 25.09 -1.43 15.93
C GLN A 121 23.80 -1.31 15.13
N LYS A 122 23.96 -1.10 13.82
CA LYS A 122 22.96 -1.51 12.84
C LYS A 122 23.21 -2.99 12.56
N ASP A 123 22.20 -3.82 12.75
CA ASP A 123 22.25 -5.24 12.39
C ASP A 123 22.45 -5.35 10.87
N HIS A 124 23.58 -5.93 10.48
CA HIS A 124 23.71 -6.54 9.17
C HIS A 124 22.92 -7.84 9.20
N GLY A 125 21.99 -8.00 8.26
CA GLY A 125 21.19 -9.21 8.12
C GLY A 125 22.07 -10.46 8.03
N PHE A 126 21.47 -11.62 8.30
CA PHE A 126 22.12 -12.91 8.24
C PHE A 126 22.65 -13.18 6.81
N GLU A 127 23.97 -13.31 6.65
CA GLU A 127 24.59 -13.78 5.42
C GLU A 127 24.20 -15.25 5.19
N VAL A 128 23.43 -15.48 4.13
CA VAL A 128 23.15 -16.82 3.63
C VAL A 128 24.41 -17.29 2.92
N ALA A 129 25.08 -18.31 3.47
CA ALA A 129 26.26 -18.90 2.85
C ALA A 129 25.93 -19.38 1.44
N SER A 130 26.40 -18.63 0.44
CA SER A 130 26.39 -19.08 -0.95
C SER A 130 27.53 -20.08 -1.09
N THR A 131 27.21 -21.37 -0.97
CA THR A 131 28.12 -22.42 -1.40
C THR A 131 27.96 -22.56 -2.91
N SER A 132 29.00 -22.19 -3.64
CA SER A 132 29.13 -22.47 -5.07
C SER A 132 29.38 -23.98 -5.24
N PRO A 133 28.68 -24.69 -6.13
CA PRO A 133 29.00 -26.08 -6.42
C PRO A 133 30.19 -26.13 -7.39
N GLU A 134 31.27 -26.81 -6.99
CA GLU A 134 32.28 -27.29 -7.93
C GLU A 134 31.67 -28.43 -8.76
N GLU A 135 31.92 -28.40 -10.07
CA GLU A 135 31.48 -29.43 -11.00
C GLU A 135 32.23 -30.74 -10.78
N GLU A 136 31.50 -31.80 -10.39
CA GLU A 136 31.74 -33.15 -10.87
C GLU A 136 30.40 -33.82 -11.21
N SER A 137 30.22 -34.23 -12.47
CA SER A 137 29.18 -35.17 -12.91
C SER A 137 29.62 -36.62 -12.62
N PRO A 138 28.71 -37.63 -12.53
CA PRO A 138 27.37 -37.66 -13.14
C PRO A 138 26.22 -38.26 -12.28
N GLY A 139 25.00 -37.81 -12.56
CA GLY A 139 23.83 -38.70 -12.61
C GLY A 139 22.87 -38.69 -11.41
N SER A 140 21.90 -37.76 -11.41
CA SER A 140 20.47 -38.00 -11.10
C SER A 140 19.71 -36.68 -11.09
N ASN A 141 18.73 -36.52 -11.98
CA ASN A 141 17.86 -35.34 -12.07
C ASN A 141 16.95 -35.19 -10.83
N PRO A 142 16.81 -33.99 -10.26
CA PRO A 142 15.57 -33.53 -9.67
C PRO A 142 14.96 -32.44 -10.56
N GLU A 143 13.75 -32.70 -11.07
CA GLU A 143 12.90 -31.72 -11.76
C GLU A 143 12.75 -30.44 -10.92
N SER A 144 13.09 -29.30 -11.54
CA SER A 144 12.69 -27.98 -11.05
C SER A 144 11.24 -27.73 -11.47
N ASP A 145 10.39 -27.37 -10.51
CA ASP A 145 8.94 -27.18 -10.62
C ASP A 145 8.53 -25.81 -11.18
N ALA A 146 9.50 -24.96 -11.52
CA ALA A 146 9.27 -23.68 -12.16
C ALA A 146 9.31 -23.82 -13.69
N THR A 147 8.16 -24.10 -14.32
CA THR A 147 8.03 -23.93 -15.78
C THR A 147 7.98 -22.44 -16.13
N PRO A 148 8.91 -21.91 -16.96
CA PRO A 148 8.81 -20.56 -17.49
C PRO A 148 7.57 -20.46 -18.39
N PHE A 149 6.81 -19.38 -18.22
CA PHE A 149 5.65 -19.06 -19.04
C PHE A 149 6.04 -18.95 -20.53
N GLN A 150 5.52 -19.84 -21.37
CA GLN A 150 5.64 -19.73 -22.83
C GLN A 150 4.54 -18.82 -23.36
N GLU A 151 4.93 -17.61 -23.80
CA GLU A 151 4.08 -16.71 -24.58
C GLU A 151 4.04 -17.15 -26.05
N ASP A 152 3.25 -18.17 -26.37
CA ASP A 152 2.93 -18.50 -27.76
C ASP A 152 1.42 -18.40 -28.01
N ALA A 153 1.04 -17.19 -28.44
CA ALA A 153 -0.03 -16.86 -29.39
C ALA A 153 -1.35 -17.67 -29.33
N TRP A 154 -2.31 -17.21 -28.52
CA TRP A 154 -3.73 -17.22 -28.91
C TRP A 154 -4.42 -15.93 -28.50
N THR A 155 -4.74 -15.12 -29.51
CA THR A 155 -5.66 -13.99 -29.46
C THR A 155 -7.08 -14.53 -29.31
N PHE A 156 -7.65 -14.45 -28.11
CA PHE A 156 -9.08 -14.22 -27.89
C PHE A 156 -9.23 -13.72 -26.45
N ASP A 157 -9.80 -12.53 -26.28
CA ASP A 157 -10.25 -12.04 -24.97
C ASP A 157 -11.10 -13.15 -24.34
N GLN A 158 -10.56 -13.80 -23.32
CA GLN A 158 -11.32 -14.78 -22.56
C GLN A 158 -12.34 -13.98 -21.77
N VAL A 159 -13.57 -13.92 -22.29
CA VAL A 159 -14.68 -13.21 -21.66
C VAL A 159 -14.78 -13.72 -20.23
N ASP A 160 -14.52 -12.81 -19.28
CA ASP A 160 -14.53 -12.99 -17.81
C ASP A 160 -15.91 -13.41 -17.24
N ALA A 161 -16.74 -14.08 -18.05
CA ALA A 161 -18.14 -14.41 -17.83
C ALA A 161 -18.41 -15.92 -17.85
N VAL A 162 -17.46 -16.73 -17.42
CA VAL A 162 -17.83 -17.93 -16.65
C VAL A 162 -18.07 -17.44 -15.23
N SER A 163 -18.98 -18.03 -14.45
CA SER A 163 -19.26 -17.60 -13.07
C SER A 163 -18.07 -17.86 -12.13
N SER A 164 -16.97 -17.16 -12.35
CA SER A 164 -15.82 -17.08 -11.47
C SER A 164 -16.11 -16.00 -10.46
N LEU A 165 -15.77 -16.28 -9.20
CA LEU A 165 -15.84 -15.29 -8.15
C LEU A 165 -14.98 -14.07 -8.54
N PRO A 166 -15.24 -12.87 -7.98
CA PRO A 166 -14.31 -11.77 -8.16
C PRO A 166 -12.88 -12.25 -7.83
N THR A 167 -11.92 -11.93 -8.68
CA THR A 167 -10.52 -12.38 -8.57
C THR A 167 -9.92 -12.25 -7.15
N PRO A 168 -10.20 -11.20 -6.34
CA PRO A 168 -9.61 -11.11 -5.00
C PRO A 168 -10.39 -11.86 -3.91
N SER A 169 -11.47 -12.58 -4.24
CA SER A 169 -12.44 -13.09 -3.24
C SER A 169 -11.93 -14.20 -2.30
N ASP A 170 -10.68 -14.61 -2.48
CA ASP A 170 -9.91 -15.57 -1.70
C ASP A 170 -8.72 -14.93 -0.96
N ILE A 171 -8.60 -13.60 -1.00
CA ILE A 171 -7.48 -12.87 -0.40
C ILE A 171 -7.86 -12.32 0.99
N PHE A 172 -6.96 -12.53 1.95
CA PHE A 172 -6.97 -11.86 3.25
C PHE A 172 -5.58 -11.30 3.53
N VAL A 173 -5.47 -10.03 3.89
CA VAL A 173 -4.18 -9.38 4.18
C VAL A 173 -4.22 -8.82 5.58
N SER A 174 -3.25 -9.18 6.42
CA SER A 174 -3.11 -8.66 7.77
C SER A 174 -1.80 -7.88 7.91
N TYR A 175 -1.87 -6.72 8.57
CA TYR A 175 -0.74 -5.84 8.82
C TYR A 175 -0.48 -5.73 10.32
N SER A 176 0.81 -5.75 10.69
CA SER A 176 1.22 -5.55 12.09
C SER A 176 0.94 -4.14 12.58
N THR A 177 0.91 -3.17 11.68
CA THR A 177 0.56 -1.77 11.94
C THR A 177 0.11 -1.08 10.64
N PHE A 178 -0.55 0.07 10.74
CA PHE A 178 -0.92 0.86 9.56
C PHE A 178 0.35 1.39 8.85
N PRO A 179 0.39 1.46 7.51
CA PRO A 179 1.53 2.04 6.80
C PRO A 179 1.91 3.43 7.32
N GLY A 180 3.20 3.69 7.51
CA GLY A 180 3.70 4.92 8.11
C GLY A 180 3.83 4.88 9.64
N PHE A 181 3.44 3.78 10.29
CA PHE A 181 3.63 3.57 11.73
C PHE A 181 4.70 2.50 12.01
N VAL A 182 5.19 2.46 13.25
CA VAL A 182 6.23 1.52 13.68
C VAL A 182 5.60 0.20 14.13
N SER A 183 6.18 -0.90 13.65
CA SER A 183 5.92 -2.24 14.19
C SER A 183 7.00 -2.56 15.23
N TRP A 184 6.60 -2.69 16.49
CA TRP A 184 7.54 -2.89 17.59
C TRP A 184 7.94 -4.35 17.76
N ARG A 185 9.14 -4.55 18.29
CA ARG A 185 9.73 -5.85 18.61
C ARG A 185 10.45 -5.75 19.94
N GLU A 186 10.43 -6.84 20.70
CA GLU A 186 11.35 -7.06 21.80
C GLU A 186 12.52 -7.97 21.35
N PRO A 187 13.78 -7.68 21.74
CA PRO A 187 14.93 -8.46 21.28
C PRO A 187 14.82 -9.96 21.59
N LYS A 188 14.33 -10.31 22.77
CA LYS A 188 14.25 -11.69 23.25
C LYS A 188 13.00 -12.44 22.76
N ARG A 189 11.85 -11.76 22.74
CA ARG A 189 10.54 -12.37 22.44
C ARG A 189 10.12 -12.26 20.98
N GLY A 190 10.68 -11.30 20.24
CA GLY A 190 10.32 -11.07 18.84
C GLY A 190 9.28 -9.97 18.65
N SER A 191 8.67 -9.96 17.46
CA SER A 191 7.69 -8.94 17.07
C SER A 191 6.49 -8.97 18.00
N TRP A 192 6.08 -7.81 18.50
CA TRP A 192 4.89 -7.70 19.35
C TRP A 192 3.66 -8.26 18.65
N TYR A 193 3.55 -8.06 17.34
CA TYR A 193 2.41 -8.54 16.56
C TYR A 193 2.43 -10.05 16.37
N VAL A 194 3.56 -10.60 15.90
CA VAL A 194 3.67 -12.03 15.56
C VAL A 194 3.54 -12.90 16.80
N GLU A 195 4.18 -12.50 17.90
CA GLU A 195 4.03 -13.19 19.18
C GLU A 195 2.58 -13.20 19.66
N THR A 196 1.92 -12.03 19.64
CA THR A 196 0.53 -11.93 20.11
C THR A 196 -0.43 -12.73 19.20
N LEU A 197 -0.10 -12.83 17.91
CA LEU A 197 -0.84 -13.64 16.95
C LEU A 197 -0.73 -15.12 17.31
N ASP A 198 0.49 -15.60 17.57
CA ASP A 198 0.75 -16.98 17.99
C ASP A 198 -0.02 -17.33 19.27
N ASP A 199 0.13 -16.51 20.32
CA ASP A 199 -0.57 -16.67 21.60
C ASP A 199 -2.09 -16.78 21.42
N ILE A 200 -2.69 -15.90 20.60
CA ILE A 200 -4.15 -15.88 20.41
C ILE A 200 -4.62 -17.06 19.56
N PHE A 201 -3.85 -17.45 18.55
CA PHE A 201 -4.22 -18.57 17.69
C PHE A 201 -4.18 -19.87 18.49
N GLU A 202 -3.16 -20.06 19.32
CA GLU A 202 -3.07 -21.22 20.23
C GLU A 202 -4.33 -21.36 21.11
N HIS A 203 -4.81 -20.24 21.67
CA HIS A 203 -5.91 -20.27 22.63
C HIS A 203 -7.31 -20.27 22.01
N TRP A 204 -7.50 -19.67 20.82
CA TRP A 204 -8.84 -19.36 20.31
C TRP A 204 -9.11 -19.89 18.89
N ALA A 205 -8.10 -20.38 18.16
CA ALA A 205 -8.29 -20.79 16.76
C ALA A 205 -9.26 -21.97 16.58
N HIS A 206 -9.50 -22.76 17.63
CA HIS A 206 -10.45 -23.88 17.60
C HIS A 206 -11.92 -23.45 17.69
N SER A 207 -12.21 -22.22 18.14
CA SER A 207 -13.58 -21.76 18.42
C SER A 207 -14.00 -20.50 17.66
N GLU A 208 -13.05 -19.72 17.16
CA GLU A 208 -13.34 -18.42 16.52
C GLU A 208 -12.89 -18.36 15.06
N ASP A 209 -13.52 -17.44 14.31
CA ASP A 209 -13.11 -17.14 12.94
C ASP A 209 -11.90 -16.20 12.91
N LEU A 210 -11.15 -16.23 11.81
CA LEU A 210 -9.93 -15.43 11.61
C LEU A 210 -10.11 -13.94 11.91
N GLN A 211 -11.26 -13.36 11.56
CA GLN A 211 -11.54 -11.95 11.82
C GLN A 211 -11.67 -11.65 13.31
N SER A 212 -12.34 -12.52 14.07
CA SER A 212 -12.46 -12.38 15.52
C SER A 212 -11.10 -12.56 16.21
N LEU A 213 -10.31 -13.54 15.75
CA LEU A 213 -8.93 -13.73 16.23
C LEU A 213 -8.09 -12.47 16.02
N LEU A 214 -8.11 -11.89 14.82
CA LEU A 214 -7.33 -10.68 14.53
C LEU A 214 -7.84 -9.44 15.27
N LEU A 215 -9.13 -9.37 15.59
CA LEU A 215 -9.68 -8.33 16.47
C LEU A 215 -9.12 -8.48 17.90
N ARG A 216 -9.01 -9.70 18.41
CA ARG A 216 -8.34 -9.97 19.70
C ARG A 216 -6.87 -9.57 19.65
N VAL A 217 -6.17 -9.88 18.55
CA VAL A 217 -4.77 -9.48 18.35
C VAL A 217 -4.64 -7.96 18.39
N ALA A 218 -5.51 -7.24 17.67
CA ALA A 218 -5.51 -5.78 17.68
C ALA A 218 -5.70 -5.21 19.09
N ASN A 219 -6.66 -5.75 19.85
CA ASN A 219 -6.90 -5.35 21.23
C ASN A 219 -5.69 -5.64 22.13
N ALA A 220 -5.10 -6.82 22.07
CA ALA A 220 -3.95 -7.18 22.88
C ALA A 220 -2.69 -6.36 22.55
N VAL A 221 -2.40 -6.17 21.26
CA VAL A 221 -1.27 -5.34 20.81
C VAL A 221 -1.46 -3.87 21.19
N SER A 222 -2.69 -3.35 21.19
CA SER A 222 -2.99 -1.96 21.59
C SER A 222 -2.60 -1.63 23.04
N GLY A 223 -2.63 -2.65 23.89
CA GLY A 223 -2.30 -2.57 25.32
C GLY A 223 -0.83 -2.87 25.64
N LYS A 224 0.00 -3.28 24.67
CA LYS A 224 1.40 -3.62 24.91
C LYS A 224 2.24 -2.36 25.15
N GLY A 225 2.94 -2.34 26.29
CA GLY A 225 3.97 -1.36 26.63
C GLY A 225 3.49 0.10 26.66
N ILE A 226 4.46 1.02 26.64
CA ILE A 226 4.22 2.47 26.61
C ILE A 226 3.96 3.01 25.20
N TYR A 227 4.48 2.32 24.17
CA TYR A 227 4.33 2.70 22.77
C TYR A 227 3.03 2.16 22.18
N LYS A 228 2.52 2.79 21.13
CA LYS A 228 1.25 2.41 20.50
C LYS A 228 1.48 1.77 19.14
N GLN A 229 0.79 0.65 18.91
CA GLN A 229 0.78 -0.07 17.66
C GLN A 229 -0.63 -0.58 17.39
N MET A 230 -1.15 -0.29 16.19
CA MET A 230 -2.52 -0.62 15.78
C MET A 230 -2.48 -1.56 14.58
N PRO A 231 -2.59 -2.88 14.79
CA PRO A 231 -2.75 -3.83 13.69
C PRO A 231 -4.05 -3.59 12.91
N GLY A 232 -4.07 -4.01 11.65
CA GLY A 232 -5.25 -3.90 10.80
C GLY A 232 -5.26 -4.96 9.70
N PHE A 233 -6.39 -5.14 9.03
CA PHE A 233 -6.51 -6.14 7.95
C PHE A 233 -7.45 -5.68 6.83
N PHE A 234 -7.24 -6.24 5.63
CA PHE A 234 -8.19 -6.21 4.52
C PHE A 234 -8.74 -7.62 4.30
N ASN A 235 -10.06 -7.72 4.27
CA ASN A 235 -10.77 -8.98 4.06
C ASN A 235 -11.55 -8.93 2.76
N PHE A 236 -11.19 -9.81 1.82
CA PHE A 236 -11.97 -10.05 0.60
C PHE A 236 -12.65 -11.42 0.62
N LEU A 237 -12.47 -12.21 1.69
CA LEU A 237 -13.10 -13.51 1.87
C LEU A 237 -14.62 -13.37 1.95
N ARG A 238 -15.34 -14.24 1.24
CA ARG A 238 -16.80 -14.25 1.21
C ARG A 238 -17.43 -15.14 2.29
N LYS A 239 -16.61 -15.88 3.03
CA LYS A 239 -17.01 -16.77 4.12
C LYS A 239 -16.10 -16.57 5.31
N LYS A 240 -16.60 -16.87 6.50
CA LYS A 240 -15.79 -16.94 7.71
C LYS A 240 -14.77 -18.07 7.57
N LEU A 241 -13.51 -17.77 7.87
CA LEU A 241 -12.42 -18.75 7.89
C LEU A 241 -12.24 -19.24 9.31
N PHE A 242 -12.36 -20.56 9.51
CA PHE A 242 -12.08 -21.24 10.77
C PHE A 242 -10.87 -22.15 10.58
N PHE A 243 -10.05 -22.27 11.61
CA PHE A 243 -8.92 -23.19 11.59
C PHE A 243 -9.39 -24.59 11.98
N LYS A 244 -8.91 -25.59 11.25
CA LYS A 244 -9.14 -26.99 11.62
C LYS A 244 -8.15 -27.35 12.72
N THR A 245 -8.61 -27.35 13.96
CA THR A 245 -7.83 -27.86 15.10
C THR A 245 -8.08 -29.37 15.23
N SER A 246 -7.00 -30.14 15.38
CA SER A 246 -7.04 -31.61 15.47
C SER A 246 -7.25 -32.07 16.90
#